data_AF-A0A728WEV2-F1
#
_entry.id   AF-A0A728WEV2-F1
#
_cell.length_a   1.000
_cell.length_b   1.000
_cell.length_c   1.000
_cell.angle_alpha   90.00
_cell.angle_beta   90.00
_cell.angle_gamma   90.00
#
_symmetry.space_group_name_H-M   'P 1'
#
loop_
_entity.id
_entity.type
_entity.pdbx_description
1 polymer ?
#
loop_
_entity_poly.entity_id
_entity_poly.type
_entity_poly.pdbx_seq_one_letter_code
_entity_poly.pdbx_strand_id
1 'polypeptide(L)'
;MNRSIYFDLCEKRLTLLCYSVELRGKLNILNYNLHCEDFYVHFFNLLFGYSLKNTNQEKHNFEGIDLIDENGKIVLQVSSTATKTKIDSALNKDLRLYKGHQFKFISISKDASDLRNKTYTNPHALVFIPQQDIHDVKSILNVISHLDITKQKEIHGF
;
A
#
# COMPACT_ATOMS: atom_id res chain seq x y z
N MET A 1 -7.27 32.20 0.78
CA MET A 1 -6.38 31.12 1.28
C MET A 1 -7.23 29.87 1.55
N ASN A 2 -7.74 29.23 0.49
CA ASN A 2 -8.39 27.91 0.61
C ASN A 2 -7.27 26.86 0.55
N ARG A 3 -6.57 26.64 1.67
CA ARG A 3 -5.90 25.35 1.84
C ARG A 3 -6.99 24.29 1.70
N SER A 4 -6.74 23.27 0.88
CA SER A 4 -7.77 22.33 0.48
C SER A 4 -8.29 21.56 1.69
N ILE A 5 -9.47 21.93 2.18
CA ILE A 5 -10.10 21.34 3.37
C ILE A 5 -10.17 19.81 3.28
N TYR A 6 -10.37 19.26 2.08
CA TYR A 6 -10.44 17.82 1.86
C TYR A 6 -9.07 17.15 2.02
N PHE A 7 -7.99 17.77 1.53
CA PHE A 7 -6.64 17.28 1.78
C PHE A 7 -6.35 17.22 3.28
N ASP A 8 -6.64 18.30 4.03
CA ASP A 8 -6.40 18.35 5.49
C ASP A 8 -7.19 17.26 6.24
N LEU A 9 -8.39 16.91 5.75
CA LEU A 9 -9.19 15.83 6.34
C LEU A 9 -8.64 14.44 5.98
N CYS A 10 -8.20 14.23 4.75
CA CYS A 10 -7.52 12.99 4.34
C CYS A 10 -6.22 12.79 5.14
N GLU A 11 -5.43 13.85 5.32
CA GLU A 11 -4.19 13.87 6.10
C GLU A 11 -4.44 13.44 7.55
N LYS A 12 -5.42 14.06 8.23
CA LYS A 12 -5.80 13.67 9.59
C LYS A 12 -6.25 12.21 9.70
N ARG A 13 -7.05 11.71 8.77
CA ARG A 13 -7.55 10.32 8.81
C ARG A 13 -6.45 9.30 8.57
N LEU A 14 -5.61 9.50 7.55
CA LEU A 14 -4.52 8.58 7.23
C LEU A 14 -3.44 8.57 8.32
N THR A 15 -3.11 9.72 8.90
CA THR A 15 -2.17 9.80 10.03
C THR A 15 -2.72 9.15 11.30
N LEU A 16 -4.02 9.31 11.59
CA LEU A 16 -4.67 8.62 12.71
C LEU A 16 -4.68 7.09 12.52
N LEU A 17 -4.93 6.60 11.29
CA LEU A 17 -4.85 5.17 10.96
C LEU A 17 -3.43 4.64 11.22
N CYS A 18 -2.41 5.34 10.69
CA CYS A 18 -1.00 5.02 10.90
C CYS A 18 -0.66 4.92 12.39
N TYR A 19 -0.99 5.94 13.18
CA TYR A 19 -0.78 5.94 14.63
C TYR A 19 -1.49 4.77 15.32
N SER A 20 -2.74 4.47 14.92
CA SER A 20 -3.53 3.38 15.48
C SER A 20 -2.88 2.02 15.21
N VAL A 21 -2.37 1.79 14.00
CA VAL A 21 -1.61 0.57 13.64
C VAL A 21 -0.37 0.45 14.52
N GLU A 22 0.41 1.51 14.68
CA GLU A 22 1.62 1.47 15.50
C GLU A 22 1.32 1.17 16.97
N LEU A 23 0.35 1.87 17.54
CA LEU A 23 -0.02 1.73 18.95
C LEU A 23 -0.54 0.31 19.21
N ARG A 24 -1.42 -0.20 18.35
CA ARG A 24 -1.96 -1.57 18.45
C ARG A 24 -0.89 -2.62 18.27
N GLY A 25 0.07 -2.41 17.37
CA GLY A 25 1.24 -3.27 17.21
C GLY A 25 2.07 -3.38 18.50
N LYS A 26 2.30 -2.26 19.19
CA LYS A 26 2.99 -2.25 20.51
C LYS A 26 2.20 -2.97 21.61
N LEU A 27 0.88 -3.05 21.47
CA LEU A 27 -0.01 -3.79 22.36
C LEU A 27 -0.21 -5.26 21.94
N ASN A 28 0.52 -5.75 20.92
CA ASN A 28 0.36 -7.07 20.33
C ASN A 28 -1.04 -7.36 19.75
N ILE A 29 -1.78 -6.33 19.32
CA ILE A 29 -3.08 -6.44 18.67
C ILE A 29 -2.90 -6.40 17.14
N LEU A 30 -2.59 -7.56 16.54
CA LEU A 30 -2.16 -7.64 15.14
C LEU A 30 -3.31 -7.79 14.12
N ASN A 31 -4.50 -8.23 14.56
CA ASN A 31 -5.67 -8.41 13.68
C ASN A 31 -6.10 -7.11 12.97
N TYR A 32 -5.67 -5.96 13.48
CA TYR A 32 -5.95 -4.66 12.86
C TYR A 32 -5.27 -4.48 11.50
N ASN A 33 -4.17 -5.20 11.23
CA ASN A 33 -3.50 -5.15 9.93
C ASN A 33 -4.38 -5.74 8.82
N LEU A 34 -5.14 -6.80 9.10
CA LEU A 34 -6.08 -7.41 8.14
C LEU A 34 -7.17 -6.41 7.75
N HIS A 35 -7.70 -5.66 8.71
CA HIS A 35 -8.65 -4.58 8.41
C HIS A 35 -8.02 -3.46 7.56
N CYS A 36 -6.72 -3.22 7.72
CA CYS A 36 -6.01 -2.24 6.89
C CYS A 36 -5.90 -2.74 5.44
N GLU A 37 -5.69 -4.04 5.20
CA GLU A 37 -5.67 -4.59 3.84
C GLU A 37 -6.98 -4.30 3.10
N ASP A 38 -8.13 -4.60 3.71
CA ASP A 38 -9.45 -4.32 3.13
C ASP A 38 -9.66 -2.81 2.88
N PHE A 39 -9.22 -1.96 3.81
CA PHE A 39 -9.22 -0.52 3.60
C PHE A 39 -8.38 -0.12 2.37
N TYR A 40 -7.15 -0.63 2.25
CA TYR A 40 -6.24 -0.29 1.16
C TYR A 40 -6.71 -0.83 -0.19
N VAL A 41 -7.45 -1.95 -0.25
CA VAL A 41 -8.12 -2.41 -1.48
C VAL A 41 -9.03 -1.31 -2.03
N HIS A 42 -10.02 -0.90 -1.25
CA HIS A 42 -11.02 0.07 -1.71
C HIS A 42 -10.40 1.45 -1.93
N PHE A 43 -9.50 1.86 -1.04
CA PHE A 43 -8.84 3.15 -1.12
C PHE A 43 -7.93 3.27 -2.35
N PHE A 44 -7.13 2.26 -2.69
CA PHE A 44 -6.27 2.31 -3.88
C PHE A 44 -7.06 2.13 -5.18
N ASN A 45 -8.17 1.37 -5.16
CA ASN A 45 -9.10 1.33 -6.30
C ASN A 45 -9.66 2.73 -6.59
N LEU A 46 -10.03 3.47 -5.55
CA LEU A 46 -10.52 4.84 -5.67
C LEU A 46 -9.43 5.83 -6.11
N LEU A 47 -8.23 5.73 -5.51
CA LEU A 47 -7.13 6.68 -5.70
C LEU A 47 -6.42 6.51 -7.04
N PHE A 48 -6.18 5.27 -7.47
CA PHE A 48 -5.37 4.95 -8.65
C PHE A 48 -6.17 4.29 -9.78
N GLY A 49 -7.46 3.99 -9.57
CA GLY A 49 -8.29 3.33 -10.58
C GLY A 49 -7.98 1.85 -10.76
N TYR A 50 -7.39 1.20 -9.76
CA TYR A 50 -7.12 -0.24 -9.78
C TYR A 50 -8.40 -1.06 -9.58
N SER A 51 -8.28 -2.37 -9.79
CA SER A 51 -9.31 -3.38 -9.51
C SER A 51 -8.81 -4.41 -8.49
N LEU A 52 -8.25 -3.93 -7.38
CA LEU A 52 -7.70 -4.75 -6.30
C LEU A 52 -8.75 -5.61 -5.62
N LYS A 53 -8.32 -6.79 -5.19
CA LYS A 53 -9.01 -7.71 -4.29
C LYS A 53 -8.06 -8.17 -3.19
N ASN A 54 -8.60 -8.49 -2.02
CA ASN A 54 -7.83 -9.08 -0.93
C ASN A 54 -7.63 -10.57 -1.20
N THR A 55 -6.37 -11.02 -1.22
CA THR A 55 -6.01 -12.42 -1.45
C THR A 55 -6.47 -13.35 -0.33
N ASN A 56 -6.63 -12.85 0.90
CA ASN A 56 -7.14 -13.62 2.05
C ASN A 56 -8.60 -14.08 1.85
N GLN A 57 -9.35 -13.47 0.94
CA GLN A 57 -10.72 -13.87 0.59
C GLN A 57 -10.75 -14.97 -0.48
N GLU A 58 -9.62 -15.21 -1.15
CA GLU A 58 -9.48 -16.18 -2.24
C GLU A 58 -8.86 -17.49 -1.71
N LYS A 59 -9.26 -18.65 -2.26
CA LYS A 59 -8.79 -19.97 -1.79
C LYS A 59 -7.34 -20.31 -2.16
N HIS A 60 -6.63 -19.41 -2.83
CA HIS A 60 -5.27 -19.62 -3.28
C HIS A 60 -4.28 -19.11 -2.23
N ASN A 61 -3.22 -19.87 -1.97
CA ASN A 61 -2.20 -19.52 -0.98
C ASN A 61 -1.21 -18.52 -1.61
N PHE A 62 -1.53 -17.23 -1.59
CA PHE A 62 -0.69 -16.17 -2.15
C PHE A 62 0.42 -15.80 -1.15
N GLU A 63 1.54 -16.52 -1.18
CA GLU A 63 2.65 -16.19 -0.27
C GLU A 63 3.28 -14.83 -0.61
N GLY A 64 3.27 -13.90 0.35
CA GLY A 64 3.96 -12.62 0.25
C GLY A 64 3.22 -11.53 -0.53
N ILE A 65 2.03 -11.83 -1.04
CA ILE A 65 1.12 -10.89 -1.71
C ILE A 65 -0.18 -10.82 -0.89
N ASP A 66 -0.59 -9.61 -0.52
CA ASP A 66 -1.82 -9.39 0.24
C ASP A 66 -2.96 -8.96 -0.69
N LEU A 67 -2.67 -8.16 -1.72
CA LEU A 67 -3.67 -7.65 -2.67
C LEU A 67 -3.30 -7.95 -4.13
N ILE A 68 -4.29 -8.16 -4.98
CA ILE A 68 -4.10 -8.44 -6.41
C ILE A 68 -5.11 -7.70 -7.29
N ASP A 69 -4.63 -7.15 -8.41
CA ASP A 69 -5.43 -6.73 -9.56
C ASP A 69 -5.02 -7.61 -10.75
N GLU A 70 -5.85 -8.60 -11.06
CA GLU A 70 -5.61 -9.55 -12.14
C GLU A 70 -5.65 -8.89 -13.52
N ASN A 71 -6.52 -7.89 -13.70
CA ASN A 71 -6.70 -7.19 -14.96
C ASN A 71 -5.54 -6.24 -15.24
N GLY A 72 -5.14 -5.47 -14.22
CA GLY A 72 -4.01 -4.54 -14.25
C GLY A 72 -2.64 -5.21 -14.13
N LYS A 73 -2.60 -6.51 -13.85
CA LYS A 73 -1.39 -7.29 -13.54
C LYS A 73 -0.57 -6.63 -12.43
N ILE A 74 -1.22 -6.33 -11.30
CA ILE A 74 -0.60 -5.70 -10.13
C ILE A 74 -0.73 -6.64 -8.94
N VAL A 75 0.35 -6.80 -8.19
CA VAL A 75 0.37 -7.49 -6.90
C VAL A 75 0.97 -6.57 -5.84
N LEU A 76 0.39 -6.55 -4.65
CA LEU A 76 0.81 -5.65 -3.58
C LEU A 76 1.02 -6.40 -2.28
N GLN A 77 2.07 -5.97 -1.57
CA GLN A 77 2.27 -6.31 -0.17
C GLN A 77 1.92 -5.11 0.72
N VAL A 78 1.14 -5.35 1.76
CA VAL A 78 0.75 -4.41 2.81
C VAL A 78 1.52 -4.75 4.08
N SER A 79 2.14 -3.76 4.73
CA SER A 79 2.95 -4.02 5.92
C SER A 79 2.97 -2.87 6.91
N SER A 80 2.82 -3.18 8.21
CA SER A 80 3.03 -2.24 9.32
C SER A 80 4.52 -1.99 9.65
N THR A 81 5.42 -2.66 8.94
CA THR A 81 6.87 -2.46 9.05
C THR A 81 7.44 -2.09 7.68
N ALA A 82 8.45 -1.22 7.64
CA ALA A 82 9.12 -0.80 6.42
C ALA A 82 10.62 -1.08 6.54
N THR A 83 11.05 -2.27 6.15
CA THR A 83 12.47 -2.64 6.11
C THR A 83 12.83 -3.22 4.76
N LYS A 84 14.11 -3.13 4.38
CA LYS A 84 14.62 -3.75 3.15
C LYS A 84 14.34 -5.25 3.16
N THR A 85 14.60 -5.90 4.30
CA THR A 85 14.36 -7.32 4.52
C THR A 85 12.91 -7.71 4.29
N LYS A 86 11.94 -6.85 4.62
CA LYS A 86 10.51 -7.15 4.41
C LYS A 86 10.17 -7.25 2.93
N ILE A 87 10.65 -6.30 2.13
CA ILE A 87 10.46 -6.29 0.67
C ILE A 87 11.26 -7.44 0.02
N ASP A 88 12.53 -7.64 0.40
CA ASP A 88 13.32 -8.78 -0.11
C ASP A 88 12.64 -10.11 0.22
N SER A 89 12.13 -10.28 1.44
CA SER A 89 11.44 -11.51 1.84
C SER A 89 10.19 -11.75 1.00
N ALA A 90 9.48 -10.70 0.61
CA ALA A 90 8.30 -10.80 -0.26
C ALA A 90 8.68 -11.20 -1.68
N LEU A 91 9.64 -10.50 -2.28
CA LEU A 91 10.10 -10.77 -3.64
C LEU A 91 10.78 -12.13 -3.81
N ASN A 92 11.36 -12.70 -2.74
CA ASN A 92 11.94 -14.03 -2.73
C ASN A 92 10.92 -15.17 -2.48
N LYS A 93 9.65 -14.87 -2.21
CA LYS A 93 8.60 -15.89 -2.20
C LYS A 93 8.39 -16.43 -3.61
N ASP A 94 7.76 -17.61 -3.72
CA ASP A 94 7.46 -18.20 -5.02
C ASP A 94 6.38 -17.39 -5.77
N LEU A 95 6.85 -16.41 -6.53
CA LEU A 95 6.01 -15.48 -7.30
C LEU A 95 6.07 -15.75 -8.81
N ARG A 96 6.42 -16.98 -9.22
CA ARG A 96 6.58 -17.35 -10.65
C ARG A 96 5.32 -17.08 -11.48
N LEU A 97 4.13 -17.22 -10.87
CA LEU A 97 2.84 -16.94 -11.52
C LEU A 97 2.67 -15.45 -11.89
N TYR A 98 3.36 -14.55 -11.19
CA TYR A 98 3.27 -13.10 -11.37
C TYR A 98 4.41 -12.53 -12.19
N LYS A 99 5.14 -13.36 -12.95
CA LYS A 99 6.20 -12.87 -13.84
C LYS A 99 5.67 -11.73 -14.72
N GLY A 100 6.38 -10.61 -14.74
CA GLY A 100 6.00 -9.40 -15.47
C GLY A 100 4.84 -8.59 -14.87
N HIS A 101 4.26 -8.98 -13.75
CA HIS A 101 3.31 -8.14 -13.00
C HIS A 101 4.05 -7.03 -12.27
N GLN A 102 3.38 -5.90 -12.06
CA GLN A 102 3.88 -4.83 -11.20
C GLN A 102 3.79 -5.25 -9.73
N PHE A 103 4.92 -5.26 -9.03
CA PHE A 103 4.94 -5.42 -7.58
C PHE A 103 4.90 -4.05 -6.93
N LYS A 104 4.02 -3.85 -5.94
CA LYS A 104 4.01 -2.64 -5.11
C LYS A 104 4.09 -3.00 -3.63
N PHE A 105 4.66 -2.10 -2.85
CA PHE A 105 4.78 -2.25 -1.40
C PHE A 105 4.14 -1.06 -0.71
N ILE A 106 3.25 -1.32 0.25
CA ILE A 106 2.57 -0.30 1.04
C ILE A 106 3.01 -0.41 2.49
N SER A 107 3.67 0.62 3.00
CA SER A 107 3.80 0.80 4.44
C SER A 107 2.63 1.58 5.00
N ILE A 108 1.86 0.91 5.87
CA ILE A 108 0.64 1.47 6.46
C ILE A 108 0.91 2.31 7.71
N SER A 109 2.14 2.23 8.25
CA SER A 109 2.48 2.90 9.51
C SER A 109 3.90 3.44 9.60
N LYS A 110 4.84 3.01 8.76
CA LYS A 110 6.23 3.46 8.83
C LYS A 110 6.58 4.32 7.62
N ASP A 111 7.49 5.26 7.84
CA ASP A 111 8.14 5.96 6.73
C ASP A 111 8.94 4.93 5.91
N ALA A 112 8.74 4.93 4.59
CA ALA A 112 9.40 4.02 3.65
C ALA A 112 10.28 4.77 2.65
N SER A 113 10.56 6.06 2.86
CA SER A 113 11.30 6.90 1.93
C SER A 113 12.70 6.39 1.64
N ASP A 114 13.43 5.94 2.66
CA ASP A 114 14.77 5.37 2.49
C ASP A 114 14.77 4.07 1.67
N LEU A 115 13.64 3.35 1.61
CA LEU A 115 13.53 2.11 0.84
C LEU A 115 13.51 2.38 -0.67
N ARG A 116 13.04 3.55 -1.09
CA ARG A 116 12.97 3.96 -2.50
C ARG A 116 14.35 4.08 -3.16
N ASN A 117 15.41 4.25 -2.37
CA ASN A 117 16.78 4.41 -2.85
C ASN A 117 17.60 3.11 -2.78
N LYS A 118 16.98 1.99 -2.41
CA LYS A 118 17.66 0.70 -2.24
C LYS A 118 17.47 -0.20 -3.45
N THR A 119 18.34 -1.20 -3.56
CA THR A 119 18.24 -2.28 -4.55
C THR A 119 17.69 -3.54 -3.91
N TYR A 120 16.96 -4.32 -4.70
CA TYR A 120 16.23 -5.50 -4.24
C TYR A 120 16.49 -6.69 -5.15
N THR A 121 16.56 -7.87 -4.57
CA THR A 121 16.63 -9.11 -5.34
C THR A 121 15.23 -9.48 -5.78
N ASN A 122 15.03 -9.65 -7.08
CA ASN A 122 13.73 -9.99 -7.68
C ASN A 122 13.89 -11.20 -8.60
N PRO A 123 13.98 -12.41 -8.01
CA PRO A 123 14.30 -13.65 -8.73
C PRO A 123 13.21 -14.10 -9.71
N HIS A 124 11.98 -13.61 -9.54
CA HIS A 124 10.81 -14.01 -10.33
C HIS A 124 10.44 -13.00 -11.43
N ALA A 125 11.28 -11.98 -11.66
CA ALA A 125 11.14 -10.99 -12.73
C ALA A 125 9.78 -10.27 -12.73
N LEU A 126 9.34 -9.83 -11.55
CA LEU A 126 8.27 -8.84 -11.43
C LEU A 126 8.78 -7.48 -11.91
N VAL A 127 7.90 -6.58 -12.31
CA VAL A 127 8.24 -5.18 -12.56
C VAL A 127 8.21 -4.46 -11.22
N PHE A 128 9.36 -3.98 -10.75
CA PHE A 128 9.46 -3.24 -9.50
C PHE A 128 10.46 -2.09 -9.62
N ILE A 129 9.95 -0.86 -9.53
CA ILE A 129 10.71 0.39 -9.55
C ILE A 129 10.49 1.04 -8.17
N PRO A 130 11.42 0.86 -7.21
CA PRO A 130 11.22 1.27 -5.81
C PRO A 130 10.75 2.72 -5.62
N GLN A 131 11.19 3.64 -6.48
CA GLN A 131 10.82 5.05 -6.44
C GLN A 131 9.34 5.30 -6.73
N GLN A 132 8.70 4.43 -7.51
CA GLN A 132 7.30 4.55 -7.95
C GLN A 132 6.39 3.59 -7.19
N ASP A 133 6.91 2.41 -6.83
CA ASP A 133 6.11 1.28 -6.35
C ASP A 133 6.13 1.11 -4.82
N ILE A 134 6.90 1.92 -4.09
CA ILE A 134 6.86 1.97 -2.62
C ILE A 134 6.00 3.13 -2.16
N HIS A 135 4.89 2.80 -1.53
CA HIS A 135 3.94 3.74 -0.95
C HIS A 135 4.08 3.76 0.58
N ASP A 136 4.20 4.94 1.14
CA ASP A 136 3.96 5.26 2.55
C ASP A 136 2.91 6.38 2.64
N VAL A 137 2.41 6.66 3.85
CA VAL A 137 1.40 7.70 4.08
C VAL A 137 1.83 9.04 3.46
N LYS A 138 3.12 9.41 3.59
CA LYS A 138 3.65 10.66 3.02
C LYS A 138 3.51 10.70 1.49
N SER A 139 3.92 9.65 0.79
CA SER A 139 3.79 9.58 -0.67
C SER A 139 2.34 9.56 -1.15
N ILE A 140 1.46 8.89 -0.42
CA ILE A 140 0.02 8.86 -0.70
C ILE A 140 -0.57 10.26 -0.55
N LEU A 141 -0.26 10.96 0.55
CA LEU A 141 -0.69 12.33 0.76
C LEU A 141 -0.14 13.26 -0.33
N ASN A 142 1.10 13.04 -0.78
CA ASN A 142 1.65 13.79 -1.90
C ASN A 142 0.88 13.54 -3.21
N VAL A 143 0.37 12.34 -3.45
CA VAL A 143 -0.54 12.11 -4.60
C VAL A 143 -1.82 12.92 -4.40
N ILE A 144 -2.47 12.81 -3.24
CA ILE A 144 -3.74 13.48 -2.95
C ILE A 144 -3.63 15.01 -3.10
N SER A 145 -2.52 15.62 -2.66
CA SER A 145 -2.32 17.07 -2.71
C SER A 145 -2.29 17.63 -4.14
N HIS A 146 -1.96 16.80 -5.13
CA HIS A 146 -1.92 17.18 -6.55
C HIS A 146 -3.22 16.87 -7.30
N LEU A 147 -4.20 16.23 -6.66
CA LEU A 147 -5.52 15.98 -7.26
C LEU A 147 -6.39 17.24 -7.24
N ASP A 148 -7.37 17.31 -8.14
CA ASP A 148 -8.38 18.37 -8.09
C ASP A 148 -9.31 18.25 -6.88
N ILE A 149 -10.00 19.34 -6.54
CA ILE A 149 -10.86 19.41 -5.36
C ILE A 149 -12.03 18.41 -5.38
N THR A 150 -12.55 18.05 -6.56
CA THR A 150 -13.64 17.09 -6.71
C THR A 150 -13.14 15.70 -6.33
N LYS A 151 -11.96 15.31 -6.83
CA LYS A 151 -11.35 14.02 -6.49
C LYS A 151 -10.93 13.95 -5.03
N GLN A 152 -10.37 15.03 -4.46
CA GLN A 152 -10.05 15.07 -3.03
C GLN A 152 -11.32 14.93 -2.16
N LYS A 153 -12.43 15.55 -2.56
CA LYS A 153 -13.72 15.41 -1.87
C LYS A 153 -14.25 13.98 -1.92
N GLU A 154 -14.13 13.32 -3.07
CA GLU A 154 -14.52 11.91 -3.25
C GLU A 154 -13.70 11.01 -2.33
N ILE A 155 -12.37 11.18 -2.31
CA ILE A 155 -11.45 10.42 -1.45
C ILE A 155 -11.74 10.64 0.03
N HIS A 156 -12.06 11.87 0.44
CA HIS A 156 -12.47 12.15 1.81
C HIS A 156 -13.84 11.52 2.16
N GLY A 157 -14.73 11.37 1.17
CA GLY A 157 -16.08 10.82 1.34
C GLY A 157 -16.11 9.30 1.50
N PHE A 158 -15.05 8.62 1.09
CA PHE A 158 -14.78 7.21 1.39
C PHE A 158 -14.49 7.01 2.89
#